data_AF-A0A1X6PCG6-F1
#
_entry.id   AF-A0A1X6PCG6-F1
#
_cell.length_a   1.000
_cell.length_b   1.000
_cell.length_c   1.000
_cell.angle_alpha   90.00
_cell.angle_beta   90.00
_cell.angle_gamma   90.00
#
_symmetry.space_group_name_H-M   'P 1'
#
loop_
_entity.id
_entity.type
_entity.pdbx_description
1 polymer ?
#
loop_
_entity_poly.entity_id
_entity_poly.type
_entity_poly.pdbx_seq_one_letter_code
_entity_poly.pdbx_strand_id
1 'polypeptide(L)' 'MRAAGVEPDRVTYNVLLNACAVARAGPERAMAIFDAMVAEGISPDVISYTSLIKAIC' A
#
# COMPACT_ATOMS: atom_id res chain seq x y z
N MET A 1 -4.70 -12.94 -5.54
CA MET A 1 -5.39 -12.66 -4.28
C MET A 1 -6.89 -12.47 -4.52
N ARG A 2 -7.34 -11.35 -5.09
CA ARG A 2 -8.79 -11.12 -5.33
C ARG A 2 -9.47 -12.09 -6.31
N ALA A 3 -8.81 -12.44 -7.43
CA ALA A 3 -9.36 -13.41 -8.38
C ALA A 3 -9.52 -14.83 -7.80
N ALA A 4 -8.86 -15.11 -6.67
CA ALA A 4 -9.00 -16.36 -5.93
C ALA A 4 -9.99 -16.24 -4.74
N GLY A 5 -10.72 -15.12 -4.63
CA GLY A 5 -11.64 -14.87 -3.51
C GLY A 5 -10.96 -14.49 -2.19
N VAL A 6 -9.65 -14.18 -2.21
CA VAL A 6 -8.90 -13.77 -1.02
C VAL A 6 -8.83 -12.25 -0.94
N GLU A 7 -9.41 -11.69 0.12
CA GLU A 7 -9.38 -10.27 0.39
C GLU A 7 -7.99 -9.82 0.87
N PRO A 8 -7.45 -8.72 0.33
CA PRO A 8 -6.21 -8.14 0.84
C PRO A 8 -6.38 -7.69 2.28
N ASP A 9 -5.34 -7.90 3.07
CA ASP A 9 -5.24 -7.39 4.43
C ASP A 9 -4.21 -6.26 4.54
N ARG A 10 -4.05 -5.71 5.74
CA ARG A 10 -3.05 -4.67 6.03
C ARG A 10 -1.63 -5.09 5.60
N VAL A 11 -1.26 -6.35 5.80
CA VAL A 11 0.07 -6.85 5.42
C VAL A 11 0.24 -6.79 3.91
N THR A 12 -0.79 -7.18 3.15
CA THR A 12 -0.79 -7.12 1.69
C THR A 12 -0.55 -5.69 1.19
N TYR A 13 -1.26 -4.71 1.74
CA TYR A 13 -1.06 -3.30 1.39
C TYR A 13 0.33 -2.78 1.77
N ASN A 14 0.82 -3.14 2.95
CA ASN A 14 2.17 -2.76 3.39
C ASN A 14 3.26 -3.29 2.46
N VAL A 15 3.10 -4.51 1.95
CA VAL A 15 4.01 -5.10 0.95
C VAL A 15 3.94 -4.32 -0.37
N LEU A 16 2.74 -3.96 -0.84
CA LEU A 16 2.57 -3.18 -2.07
C LEU A 16 3.17 -1.77 -1.97
N LEU A 17 2.98 -1.08 -0.84
CA LEU A 17 3.58 0.23 -0.58
C LEU A 17 5.11 0.15 -0.53
N ASN A 18 5.65 -0.86 0.16
CA ASN A 18 7.10 -1.08 0.20
C ASN A 18 7.66 -1.39 -1.19
N ALA A 19 6.94 -2.18 -2.00
CA ALA A 19 7.33 -2.45 -3.39
C ALA A 19 7.37 -1.17 -4.22
N CYS A 20 6.44 -0.23 -4.01
CA CYS A 20 6.47 1.08 -4.68
C CYS A 20 7.71 1.90 -4.29
N ALA A 21 8.10 1.86 -3.01
CA ALA A 21 9.32 2.51 -2.54
C ALA A 21 10.58 1.91 -3.19
N VAL A 22 10.70 0.57 -3.19
CA VAL A 22 11.86 -0.12 -3.78
C VAL A 22 11.95 0.10 -5.29
N ALA A 23 10.81 0.06 -5.98
CA ALA A 23 10.75 0.22 -7.44
C ALA A 23 10.81 1.67 -7.90
N ARG A 24 10.82 2.66 -6.99
CA ARG A 24 10.66 4.09 -7.29
C ARG A 24 9.48 4.34 -8.23
N ALA A 25 8.35 3.70 -7.94
CA ALA A 25 7.20 3.67 -8.84
C ALA A 25 6.44 5.00 -8.95
N GLY A 26 6.93 6.05 -8.29
CA GLY A 26 6.36 7.38 -8.26
C GLY A 26 5.27 7.55 -7.20
N PRO A 27 5.02 8.80 -6.78
CA PRO A 27 4.12 9.09 -5.67
C PRO A 27 2.66 8.76 -5.97
N GLU A 28 2.23 8.92 -7.22
CA GLU A 28 0.85 8.66 -7.65
C GLU A 28 0.44 7.21 -7.36
N ARG A 29 1.33 6.25 -7.67
CA ARG A 29 1.04 4.83 -7.49
C ARG A 29 1.01 4.43 -6.03
N ALA A 30 1.93 4.97 -5.22
CA ALA A 30 1.95 4.72 -3.79
C ALA A 30 0.70 5.29 -3.10
N MET A 31 0.28 6.50 -3.50
CA MET A 31 -0.94 7.12 -2.99
C MET A 31 -2.19 6.33 -3.37
N ALA A 32 -2.31 5.90 -4.63
CA ALA A 32 -3.45 5.09 -5.07
C ALA A 32 -3.60 3.77 -4.27
N ILE A 33 -2.49 3.13 -3.90
CA ILE A 33 -2.50 1.93 -3.06
C ILE A 33 -2.94 2.27 -1.63
N PHE A 34 -2.44 3.39 -1.09
CA PHE A 34 -2.82 3.85 0.24
C PHE A 34 -4.31 4.23 0.31
N ASP A 35 -4.82 4.94 -0.69
CA ASP A 35 -6.24 5.32 -0.77
C ASP A 35 -7.13 4.08 -0.89
N ALA A 36 -6.72 3.08 -1.67
CA ALA A 36 -7.44 1.80 -1.76
C ALA A 36 -7.49 1.06 -0.42
N MET A 37 -6.40 1.08 0.36
CA MET A 37 -6.35 0.50 1.71
C MET A 37 -7.41 1.14 2.63
N VAL A 38 -7.49 2.47 2.62
CA VAL A 38 -8.45 3.23 3.44
C VAL A 38 -9.88 3.03 2.95
N ALA A 39 -10.11 3.02 1.64
CA ALA A 39 -11.42 2.79 1.05
C ALA A 39 -11.99 1.41 1.36
N GLU A 40 -11.12 0.41 1.53
CA GLU A 40 -11.48 -0.95 1.94
C GLU A 40 -11.62 -1.11 3.47
N GLY A 41 -11.56 0.00 4.22
CA GLY A 41 -11.75 0.01 5.67
C GLY A 41 -10.55 -0.55 6.45
N ILE A 42 -9.41 -0.76 5.79
CA ILE A 42 -8.21 -1.28 6.43
C ILE A 42 -7.43 -0.11 7.02
N SER A 43 -7.36 -0.05 8.35
CA SER A 43 -6.64 1.02 9.03
C SER A 43 -5.14 0.96 8.72
N PRO A 44 -4.55 2.05 8.18
CA PRO A 44 -3.10 2.19 8.04
C PRO A 44 -2.40 2.08 9.39
N ASP A 45 -1.18 1.56 9.39
CA ASP A 45 -0.30 1.51 10.55
C ASP A 45 1.04 2.22 10.29
N VAL A 46 1.93 2.17 11.29
CA VAL A 46 3.26 2.78 11.21
C VAL A 46 4.04 2.28 9.98
N ILE A 47 3.87 1.01 9.60
CA ILE A 47 4.54 0.44 8.42
C ILE A 47 3.92 1.02 7.15
N SER A 48 2.59 1.15 7.07
CA SER A 48 1.91 1.78 5.93
C SER A 48 2.43 3.19 5.67
N TYR A 49 2.46 4.04 6.70
CA TYR A 49 2.93 5.42 6.60
C TYR A 49 4.42 5.49 6.27
N THR A 50 5.26 4.68 6.93
CA THR A 50 6.70 4.68 6.67
C THR A 50 7.02 4.25 5.24
N SER A 51 6.34 3.22 4.73
CA SER A 51 6.49 2.76 3.35
C SER A 51 5.98 3.79 2.33
N LEU A 52 4.86 4.46 2.61
CA LEU A 52 4.34 5.54 1.77
C LEU A 52 5.35 6.69 1.68
N ILE A 53 5.86 7.18 2.81
CA ILE A 53 6.85 8.27 2.86
C ILE A 53 8.10 7.89 2.05
N LYS A 54 8.60 6.65 2.20
CA LYS A 54 9.74 6.15 1.42
C LYS A 54 9.48 6.06 -0.09
N ALA A 55 8.22 5.91 -0.51
CA ALA A 55 7.86 5.81 -1.92
C ALA A 55 7.68 7.17 -2.61
N ILE A 56 7.43 8.22 -1.83
CA ILE A 56 7.19 9.58 -2.33
C ILE A 56 8.40 10.52 -2.18
N CYS A 57 9.42 10.12 -1.40
CA CYS A 57 10.69 10.82 -1.22
C CYS A 57 11.81 10.19 -2.05
#